data_AF-A0A9X2T3G3-F1
#
_entry.id   AF-A0A9X2T3G3-F1
#
_cell.length_a   1.000
_cell.length_b   1.000
_cell.length_c   1.000
_cell.angle_alpha   90.00
_cell.angle_beta   90.00
_cell.angle_gamma   90.00
#
_symmetry.space_group_name_H-M   'P 1'
#
loop_
_entity.id
_entity.type
_entity.pdbx_description
1 polymer ?
#
loop_
_entity_poly.entity_id
_entity_poly.type
_entity_poly.pdbx_seq_one_letter_code
_entity_poly.pdbx_strand_id
1 'polypeptide(L)'
;MKKILKIAAYLVTALVLAIIGAVAYVSFALPNVGPADADYKVEITSEKIEHGKYLANHVMVCIDCHSKRDFSLFSAPPVPGTEATGGERFDATMGFPGVFISPNITPFGIGEWTDGELFRLITTGVKRDGSPIFPIMPYHSYGKMDVSDIEAVIAYIRSMDPVETNHPKSEPDFPFSLIMRTMPVKASFTKKPDPSDQVAYGGYLVTSSACADCHTKFEDGAYTGVPLAGGREFAFPDGILSTSNLTPHASGLGNWTEEMFVQRFKMYGDNFVPEKLKPGDFQSIMPWVMYAGMKEEDLKAIFAYLQSLPPVDNQIEKFKPNS
;
A
#
# COMPACT_ATOMS: atom_id res chain seq x y z
N MET A 1 -53.53 10.89 -18.05
CA MET A 1 -52.63 11.72 -17.22
C MET A 1 -52.57 11.28 -15.75
N LYS A 2 -53.66 11.23 -14.97
CA LYS A 2 -53.63 10.87 -13.53
C LYS A 2 -53.07 9.47 -13.20
N LYS A 3 -53.34 8.44 -14.02
CA LYS A 3 -52.80 7.08 -13.81
C LYS A 3 -51.28 7.01 -14.05
N ILE A 4 -50.79 7.69 -15.08
CA ILE A 4 -49.35 7.75 -15.42
C ILE A 4 -48.58 8.46 -14.30
N LEU A 5 -49.11 9.58 -13.77
CA LEU A 5 -48.52 10.28 -12.63
C LEU A 5 -48.45 9.42 -11.36
N LYS A 6 -49.46 8.59 -11.08
CA LYS A 6 -49.43 7.65 -9.96
C LYS A 6 -48.38 6.56 -10.14
N ILE A 7 -48.28 5.98 -11.33
CA ILE A 7 -47.26 4.96 -11.63
C ILE A 7 -45.87 5.56 -11.50
N ALA A 8 -45.63 6.75 -12.06
CA ALA A 8 -44.37 7.46 -11.91
C ALA A 8 -44.03 7.74 -10.44
N ALA A 9 -45.01 8.18 -9.63
CA ALA A 9 -44.81 8.38 -8.20
C ALA A 9 -44.43 7.07 -7.48
N TYR A 10 -45.11 5.95 -7.75
CA TYR A 10 -44.75 4.66 -7.17
C TYR A 10 -43.35 4.20 -7.57
N LEU A 11 -42.95 4.39 -8.84
CA LEU A 11 -41.61 4.06 -9.31
C LEU A 11 -40.54 4.90 -8.61
N VAL A 12 -40.77 6.20 -8.45
CA VAL A 12 -39.86 7.11 -7.74
C VAL A 12 -39.76 6.70 -6.26
N THR A 13 -40.89 6.44 -5.59
CA THR A 13 -40.88 5.99 -4.19
C THR A 13 -40.15 4.66 -4.03
N ALA A 14 -40.38 3.69 -4.92
CA ALA A 14 -39.68 2.41 -4.89
C ALA A 14 -38.17 2.58 -5.10
N LEU A 15 -37.75 3.43 -6.04
CA LEU A 15 -36.34 3.74 -6.26
C LEU A 15 -35.70 4.39 -5.03
N VAL A 16 -36.36 5.36 -4.40
CA VAL A 16 -35.87 6.00 -3.18
C VAL A 16 -35.73 4.99 -2.04
N LEU A 17 -36.72 4.13 -1.82
CA LEU A 17 -36.64 3.08 -0.81
C LEU A 17 -35.52 2.08 -1.10
N ALA A 18 -35.30 1.73 -2.37
CA ALA A 18 -34.19 0.86 -2.77
C ALA A 18 -32.83 1.51 -2.49
N ILE A 19 -32.66 2.81 -2.81
CA ILE A 19 -31.44 3.57 -2.52
C ILE A 19 -31.21 3.66 -1.00
N ILE A 20 -32.24 3.97 -0.21
CA ILE A 20 -32.14 4.01 1.26
C ILE A 20 -31.73 2.63 1.80
N GLY A 21 -32.35 1.55 1.30
CA GLY A 21 -32.00 0.19 1.67
C GLY A 21 -30.56 -0.17 1.32
N ALA A 22 -30.08 0.22 0.14
CA ALA A 22 -28.70 0.01 -0.29
C ALA A 22 -27.70 0.80 0.58
N VAL A 23 -27.97 2.09 0.84
CA VAL A 23 -27.13 2.93 1.71
C VAL A 23 -27.11 2.39 3.14
N ALA A 24 -28.24 1.95 3.68
CA ALA A 24 -28.31 1.30 4.98
C ALA A 24 -27.50 0.00 5.01
N TYR A 25 -27.62 -0.85 3.98
CA TYR A 25 -26.83 -2.08 3.87
C TYR A 25 -25.33 -1.79 3.84
N VAL A 26 -24.89 -0.86 2.98
CA VAL A 26 -23.47 -0.48 2.91
C VAL A 26 -22.99 0.11 4.24
N SER A 27 -23.80 0.91 4.92
CA SER A 27 -23.40 1.60 6.17
C SER A 27 -23.35 0.68 7.38
N PHE A 28 -24.22 -0.33 7.45
CA PHE A 28 -24.40 -1.16 8.65
C PHE A 28 -24.00 -2.63 8.49
N ALA A 29 -23.99 -3.17 7.27
CA ALA A 29 -23.63 -4.57 7.02
C ALA A 29 -22.22 -4.74 6.43
N LEU A 30 -21.63 -3.68 5.87
CA LEU A 30 -20.30 -3.69 5.29
C LEU A 30 -19.31 -2.78 6.05
N PRO A 31 -18.01 -3.15 6.08
CA PRO A 31 -17.41 -4.33 5.46
C PRO A 31 -17.61 -5.63 6.25
N ASN A 32 -17.87 -6.74 5.56
CA ASN A 32 -18.08 -8.06 6.18
C ASN A 32 -16.87 -8.98 5.99
N VAL A 33 -15.84 -8.75 6.80
CA VAL A 33 -14.59 -9.55 6.79
C VAL A 33 -14.47 -10.52 7.97
N GLY A 34 -15.53 -10.65 8.77
CA GLY A 34 -15.51 -11.38 10.03
C GLY A 34 -14.98 -10.55 11.22
N PRO A 35 -15.18 -11.04 12.45
CA PRO A 35 -14.65 -10.40 13.66
C PRO A 35 -13.13 -10.61 13.76
N ALA A 36 -12.46 -9.76 14.55
CA ALA A 36 -11.12 -10.07 15.03
C ALA A 36 -11.20 -11.23 16.03
N ASP A 37 -10.22 -12.12 16.00
CA ASP A 37 -10.08 -13.16 17.00
C ASP A 37 -9.50 -12.55 18.30
N ALA A 38 -10.33 -12.49 19.35
CA ALA A 38 -9.98 -11.87 20.62
C ALA A 38 -8.89 -12.64 21.39
N ASP A 39 -8.78 -13.95 21.14
CA ASP A 39 -7.81 -14.83 21.79
C ASP A 39 -6.52 -14.96 20.97
N TYR A 40 -6.47 -14.36 19.78
CA TYR A 40 -5.27 -14.34 18.95
C TYR A 40 -4.15 -13.57 19.64
N LYS A 41 -3.05 -14.26 19.90
CA LYS A 41 -1.83 -13.70 20.50
C LYS A 41 -0.64 -14.05 19.65
N VAL A 42 0.10 -13.03 19.24
CA VAL A 42 1.34 -13.21 18.50
C VAL A 42 2.44 -13.53 19.49
N GLU A 43 3.12 -14.66 19.28
CA GLU A 43 4.32 -14.98 20.02
C GLU A 43 5.44 -13.98 19.68
N ILE A 44 6.05 -13.35 20.69
CA ILE A 44 7.12 -12.38 20.52
C ILE A 44 8.45 -13.07 20.86
N THR A 45 9.17 -13.50 19.82
CA THR A 45 10.53 -14.05 19.93
C THR A 45 11.53 -13.14 19.22
N SER A 46 12.81 -13.21 19.59
CA SER A 46 13.86 -12.42 18.92
C SER A 46 13.94 -12.71 17.42
N GLU A 47 13.70 -13.96 17.00
CA GLU A 47 13.69 -14.36 15.59
C GLU A 47 12.51 -13.72 14.83
N LYS A 48 11.30 -13.76 15.40
CA LYS A 48 10.12 -13.11 14.81
C LYS A 48 10.28 -11.60 14.75
N ILE A 49 10.86 -10.98 15.77
CA ILE A 49 11.16 -9.54 15.78
C ILE A 49 12.13 -9.19 14.65
N GLU A 50 13.23 -9.91 14.48
CA GLU A 50 14.23 -9.61 13.46
C GLU A 50 13.67 -9.80 12.04
N HIS A 51 12.91 -10.89 11.82
CA HIS A 51 12.23 -11.10 10.54
C HIS A 51 11.15 -10.04 10.28
N GLY A 52 10.38 -9.66 11.30
CA GLY A 52 9.38 -8.61 11.22
C GLY A 52 9.97 -7.24 10.94
N LYS A 53 11.14 -6.94 11.53
CA LYS A 53 11.91 -5.74 11.27
C LYS A 53 12.33 -5.68 9.81
N TYR A 54 12.87 -6.77 9.28
CA TYR A 54 13.22 -6.87 7.86
C TYR A 54 12.01 -6.61 6.96
N LEU A 55 10.88 -7.27 7.21
CA LEU A 55 9.67 -7.09 6.42
C LEU A 55 9.13 -5.67 6.49
N ALA A 56 8.96 -5.12 7.69
CA ALA A 56 8.36 -3.80 7.91
C ALA A 56 9.21 -2.65 7.36
N ASN A 57 10.54 -2.78 7.38
CA ASN A 57 11.43 -1.75 6.85
C ASN A 57 11.69 -1.94 5.35
N HIS A 58 11.92 -3.16 4.88
CA HIS A 58 12.52 -3.37 3.56
C HIS A 58 11.63 -4.07 2.54
N VAL A 59 10.59 -4.79 2.95
CA VAL A 59 9.73 -5.53 2.01
C VAL A 59 8.36 -4.87 1.91
N MET A 60 7.63 -4.81 3.01
CA MET A 60 6.29 -4.23 3.13
C MET A 60 6.33 -2.71 3.35
N VAL A 61 7.51 -2.15 3.65
CA VAL A 61 7.78 -0.70 3.76
C VAL A 61 6.78 0.06 4.65
N CYS A 62 6.30 -0.59 5.73
CA CYS A 62 5.43 0.01 6.72
C CYS A 62 6.03 1.31 7.28
N ILE A 63 7.33 1.31 7.54
CA ILE A 63 8.04 2.45 8.13
C ILE A 63 8.14 3.63 7.15
N ASP A 64 8.07 3.42 5.83
CA ASP A 64 8.09 4.53 4.87
C ASP A 64 6.84 5.42 5.00
N CYS A 65 5.67 4.78 5.06
CA CYS A 65 4.37 5.49 5.14
C CYS A 65 4.00 5.90 6.57
N HIS A 66 4.41 5.14 7.57
CA HIS A 66 4.14 5.43 8.98
C HIS A 66 5.23 6.29 9.63
N SER A 67 5.92 7.12 8.86
CA SER A 67 6.87 8.11 9.35
C SER A 67 6.61 9.44 8.65
N LYS A 68 7.13 10.55 9.16
CA LYS A 68 7.08 11.81 8.42
C LYS A 68 8.05 11.72 7.25
N ARG A 69 7.68 12.24 6.08
CA ARG A 69 8.54 12.22 4.89
C ARG A 69 8.99 13.62 4.48
N ASP A 70 10.20 13.72 3.94
CA ASP A 70 10.75 14.99 3.45
C ASP A 70 10.68 15.08 1.92
N PHE A 71 9.57 15.61 1.40
CA PHE A 71 9.36 15.81 -0.03
C PHE A 71 10.28 16.86 -0.68
N SER A 72 11.10 17.58 0.09
CA SER A 72 12.14 18.45 -0.47
C SER A 72 13.38 17.69 -0.94
N LEU A 73 13.47 16.40 -0.61
CA LEU A 73 14.55 15.51 -0.99
C LEU A 73 14.09 14.49 -2.05
N PHE A 74 15.03 14.03 -2.87
CA PHE A 74 14.81 12.94 -3.82
C PHE A 74 14.26 11.71 -3.09
N SER A 75 13.22 11.08 -3.65
CA SER A 75 12.53 9.91 -3.11
C SER A 75 11.67 10.16 -1.87
N ALA A 76 11.63 11.39 -1.35
CA ALA A 76 10.95 11.75 -0.11
C ALA A 76 11.21 10.74 1.03
N PRO A 77 12.47 10.55 1.48
CA PRO A 77 12.79 9.58 2.51
C PRO A 77 12.12 9.94 3.85
N PRO A 78 11.93 8.97 4.74
CA PRO A 78 11.51 9.24 6.11
C PRO A 78 12.47 10.19 6.83
N VAL A 79 11.91 11.10 7.63
CA VAL A 79 12.67 12.01 8.49
C VAL A 79 13.23 11.19 9.65
N PRO A 80 14.56 11.19 9.88
CA PRO A 80 15.17 10.43 10.96
C PRO A 80 14.58 10.77 12.33
N GLY A 81 14.32 9.74 13.13
CA GLY A 81 13.70 9.88 14.46
C GLY A 81 12.17 9.98 14.44
N THR A 82 11.54 9.84 13.28
CA THR A 82 10.08 9.79 13.13
C THR A 82 9.55 8.42 12.74
N GLU A 83 10.42 7.40 12.78
CA GLU A 83 10.12 6.02 12.39
C GLU A 83 8.88 5.50 13.12
N ALA A 84 7.89 5.00 12.38
CA ALA A 84 6.63 4.46 12.90
C ALA A 84 5.73 5.47 13.67
N THR A 85 6.12 6.74 13.77
CA THR A 85 5.35 7.74 14.53
C THR A 85 4.11 8.24 13.77
N GLY A 86 3.98 7.94 12.49
CA GLY A 86 2.87 8.38 11.63
C GLY A 86 2.90 9.87 11.32
N GLY A 87 1.77 10.37 10.84
CA GLY A 87 1.53 11.80 10.55
C GLY A 87 1.72 12.21 9.10
N GLU A 88 2.04 11.26 8.22
CA GLU A 88 2.11 11.53 6.78
C GLU A 88 0.72 11.78 6.22
N ARG A 89 0.58 12.81 5.38
CA ARG A 89 -0.73 13.32 4.94
C ARG A 89 -0.91 13.08 3.45
N PHE A 90 -1.95 12.31 3.11
CA PHE A 90 -2.35 11.98 1.75
C PHE A 90 -3.69 12.65 1.45
N ASP A 91 -3.72 13.62 0.53
CA ASP A 91 -4.92 14.40 0.25
C ASP A 91 -5.15 14.67 -1.26
N ALA A 92 -6.12 15.53 -1.56
CA ALA A 92 -6.47 15.92 -2.92
C ALA A 92 -5.28 16.49 -3.74
N THR A 93 -4.24 17.04 -3.11
CA THR A 93 -3.04 17.51 -3.84
C THR A 93 -2.26 16.37 -4.49
N MET A 94 -2.44 15.14 -3.98
CA MET A 94 -1.88 13.90 -4.52
C MET A 94 -2.95 13.03 -5.20
N GLY A 95 -4.15 13.58 -5.43
CA GLY A 95 -5.26 12.88 -6.10
C GLY A 95 -6.08 11.96 -5.20
N PHE A 96 -6.02 12.09 -3.87
CA PHE A 96 -6.82 11.27 -2.96
C PHE A 96 -8.23 11.84 -2.71
N PRO A 97 -9.27 10.98 -2.61
CA PRO A 97 -10.66 11.37 -2.37
C PRO A 97 -10.97 11.58 -0.88
N GLY A 98 -10.24 12.51 -0.27
CA GLY A 98 -10.34 12.86 1.15
C GLY A 98 -8.97 13.18 1.75
N VAL A 99 -8.92 13.28 3.08
CA VAL A 99 -7.66 13.48 3.82
C VAL A 99 -7.36 12.22 4.60
N PHE A 100 -6.28 11.54 4.26
CA PHE A 100 -5.80 10.35 4.95
C PHE A 100 -4.50 10.66 5.67
N ILE A 101 -4.37 10.19 6.91
CA ILE A 101 -3.21 10.44 7.75
C ILE A 101 -2.72 9.12 8.31
N SER A 102 -1.43 8.82 8.14
CA SER A 102 -0.85 7.60 8.67
C SER A 102 -0.86 7.61 10.21
N PRO A 103 -1.38 6.58 10.88
CA PRO A 103 -1.38 6.53 12.34
C PRO A 103 0.02 6.21 12.89
N ASN A 104 0.24 6.57 14.16
CA ASN A 104 1.38 6.09 14.94
C ASN A 104 1.23 4.58 15.16
N ILE A 105 2.21 3.79 14.73
CA ILE A 105 2.21 2.32 14.89
C ILE A 105 3.21 1.83 15.94
N THR A 106 3.89 2.73 16.65
CA THR A 106 4.64 2.38 17.87
C THR A 106 3.67 1.93 18.97
N PRO A 107 4.14 1.27 20.05
CA PRO A 107 3.27 0.85 21.14
C PRO A 107 2.45 1.98 21.80
N PHE A 108 2.85 3.25 21.65
CA PHE A 108 2.01 4.37 22.05
C PHE A 108 0.69 4.42 21.26
N GLY A 109 0.74 4.26 19.93
CA GLY A 109 -0.45 4.33 19.06
C GLY A 109 -1.24 3.02 19.00
N ILE A 110 -0.58 1.87 19.14
CA ILE A 110 -1.21 0.54 19.03
C ILE A 110 -1.43 -0.19 20.35
N GLY A 111 -1.05 0.41 21.50
CA GLY A 111 -1.09 -0.26 22.81
C GLY A 111 -2.45 -0.86 23.17
N GLU A 112 -3.53 -0.14 22.85
CA GLU A 112 -4.92 -0.56 23.10
C GLU A 112 -5.52 -1.49 22.04
N TRP A 113 -4.76 -1.86 21.00
CA TRP A 113 -5.18 -2.84 20.02
C TRP A 113 -4.80 -4.24 20.52
N THR A 114 -5.64 -5.23 20.29
CA THR A 114 -5.28 -6.65 20.41
C THR A 114 -4.54 -7.13 19.18
N ASP A 115 -3.79 -8.23 19.28
CA ASP A 115 -3.07 -8.76 18.12
C ASP A 115 -4.01 -9.27 17.03
N GLY A 116 -5.17 -9.84 17.39
CA GLY A 116 -6.21 -10.20 16.42
C GLY A 116 -6.81 -8.99 15.70
N GLU A 117 -6.96 -7.85 16.37
CA GLU A 117 -7.41 -6.60 15.73
C GLU A 117 -6.35 -6.04 14.78
N LEU A 118 -5.06 -6.05 15.18
CA LEU A 118 -3.96 -5.65 14.30
C LEU A 118 -3.84 -6.57 13.10
N PHE A 119 -3.89 -7.88 13.32
CA PHE A 119 -3.85 -8.89 12.27
C PHE A 119 -4.99 -8.67 11.27
N ARG A 120 -6.22 -8.48 11.75
CA ARG A 120 -7.38 -8.16 10.91
C ARG A 120 -7.20 -6.85 10.16
N LEU A 121 -6.74 -5.79 10.82
CA LEU A 121 -6.51 -4.50 10.17
C LEU A 121 -5.48 -4.63 9.03
N ILE A 122 -4.34 -5.27 9.29
CA ILE A 122 -3.26 -5.44 8.32
C ILE A 122 -3.72 -6.24 7.11
N THR A 123 -4.50 -7.30 7.33
CA THR A 123 -4.85 -8.28 6.28
C THR A 123 -6.17 -8.00 5.58
N THR A 124 -7.02 -7.12 6.11
CA THR A 124 -8.35 -6.83 5.56
C THR A 124 -8.67 -5.34 5.46
N GLY A 125 -7.88 -4.47 6.08
CA GLY A 125 -8.12 -3.03 6.07
C GLY A 125 -9.27 -2.57 6.95
N VAL A 126 -9.73 -3.38 7.91
CA VAL A 126 -10.87 -3.02 8.78
C VAL A 126 -10.42 -2.81 10.22
N LYS A 127 -10.72 -1.62 10.77
CA LYS A 127 -10.39 -1.22 12.14
C LYS A 127 -11.23 -1.97 13.19
N ARG A 128 -10.85 -1.84 14.46
CA ARG A 128 -11.61 -2.34 15.62
C ARG A 128 -13.04 -1.84 15.72
N ASP A 129 -13.29 -0.61 15.26
CA ASP A 129 -14.64 0.00 15.21
C ASP A 129 -15.48 -0.48 14.01
N GLY A 130 -14.94 -1.40 13.20
CA GLY A 130 -15.61 -1.96 12.01
C GLY A 130 -15.52 -1.09 10.76
N SER A 131 -14.97 0.13 10.84
CA SER A 131 -14.83 0.99 9.66
C SER A 131 -13.56 0.65 8.85
N PRO A 132 -13.62 0.79 7.51
CA PRO A 132 -12.49 0.51 6.63
C PRO A 132 -11.43 1.61 6.68
N ILE A 133 -10.20 1.26 6.32
CA ILE A 133 -9.16 2.22 5.93
C ILE A 133 -9.12 2.34 4.40
N PHE A 134 -8.56 3.44 3.93
CA PHE A 134 -8.31 3.62 2.50
C PHE A 134 -7.14 2.73 2.06
N PRO A 135 -7.21 2.07 0.89
CA PRO A 135 -6.18 1.13 0.42
C PRO A 135 -4.89 1.81 -0.07
N ILE A 136 -4.43 2.87 0.60
CA ILE A 136 -3.01 3.31 0.54
C ILE A 136 -2.15 2.27 1.24
N MET A 137 -2.62 1.77 2.39
CA MET A 137 -2.02 0.60 3.01
C MET A 137 -2.51 -0.63 2.24
N PRO A 138 -1.63 -1.44 1.64
CA PRO A 138 -2.00 -2.46 0.65
C PRO A 138 -2.50 -3.74 1.34
N TYR A 139 -3.56 -3.63 2.13
CA TYR A 139 -4.13 -4.73 2.89
C TYR A 139 -4.65 -5.87 2.00
N HIS A 140 -5.05 -5.59 0.75
CA HIS A 140 -5.41 -6.62 -0.23
C HIS A 140 -4.23 -7.51 -0.61
N SER A 141 -3.02 -6.98 -0.56
CA SER A 141 -1.79 -7.72 -0.81
C SER A 141 -1.34 -8.43 0.47
N TYR A 142 -1.37 -7.73 1.61
CA TYR A 142 -1.03 -8.31 2.92
C TYR A 142 -1.95 -9.47 3.32
N GLY A 143 -3.23 -9.40 2.94
CA GLY A 143 -4.20 -10.48 3.12
C GLY A 143 -3.92 -11.74 2.29
N LYS A 144 -2.88 -11.76 1.45
CA LYS A 144 -2.44 -12.94 0.68
C LYS A 144 -1.14 -13.55 1.19
N MET A 145 -0.47 -12.91 2.15
CA MET A 145 0.83 -13.36 2.64
C MET A 145 0.70 -14.59 3.56
N ASP A 146 1.84 -15.19 3.92
CA ASP A 146 1.86 -16.19 4.98
C ASP A 146 1.55 -15.52 6.31
N VAL A 147 0.71 -16.19 7.11
CA VAL A 147 0.33 -15.76 8.45
C VAL A 147 1.57 -15.46 9.28
N SER A 148 2.62 -16.29 9.18
CA SER A 148 3.87 -16.11 9.94
C SER A 148 4.58 -14.79 9.66
N ASP A 149 4.50 -14.28 8.43
CA ASP A 149 5.14 -13.01 8.06
C ASP A 149 4.35 -11.82 8.60
N ILE A 150 3.01 -11.90 8.60
CA ILE A 150 2.14 -10.89 9.24
C ILE A 150 2.35 -10.88 10.76
N GLU A 151 2.44 -12.05 11.38
CA GLU A 151 2.77 -12.18 12.80
C GLU A 151 4.13 -11.57 13.13
N ALA A 152 5.14 -11.80 12.29
CA ALA A 152 6.47 -11.24 12.48
C ALA A 152 6.43 -9.70 12.47
N VAL A 153 5.70 -9.09 11.53
CA VAL A 153 5.49 -7.63 11.50
C VAL A 153 4.82 -7.14 12.78
N ILE A 154 3.78 -7.83 13.26
CA ILE A 154 3.12 -7.48 14.54
C ILE A 154 4.10 -7.59 15.71
N ALA A 155 4.88 -8.67 15.79
CA ALA A 155 5.90 -8.86 16.83
C ALA A 155 6.92 -7.72 16.82
N TYR A 156 7.38 -7.29 15.64
CA TYR A 156 8.31 -6.17 15.50
C TYR A 156 7.71 -4.85 15.99
N ILE A 157 6.54 -4.42 15.48
CA ILE A 157 5.94 -3.13 15.88
C ILE A 157 5.58 -3.10 17.38
N ARG A 158 5.25 -4.25 17.98
CA ARG A 158 5.04 -4.40 19.43
C ARG A 158 6.32 -4.25 20.26
N SER A 159 7.46 -4.60 19.68
CA SER A 159 8.78 -4.58 20.34
C SER A 159 9.48 -3.21 20.29
N MET A 160 8.97 -2.28 19.48
CA MET A 160 9.54 -0.94 19.34
C MET A 160 9.35 -0.12 20.64
N ASP A 161 10.16 0.93 20.80
CA ASP A 161 9.91 1.90 21.86
C ASP A 161 8.63 2.71 21.57
N PRO A 162 7.80 3.00 22.59
CA PRO A 162 6.65 3.87 22.41
C PRO A 162 7.12 5.31 22.17
N VAL A 163 6.59 5.95 21.13
CA VAL A 163 6.85 7.36 20.84
C VAL A 163 5.54 8.13 20.86
N GLU A 164 5.42 9.08 21.77
CA GLU A 164 4.20 9.89 21.95
C GLU A 164 4.02 10.88 20.79
N THR A 165 3.13 10.52 19.88
CA THR A 165 2.64 11.40 18.81
C THR A 165 1.18 11.11 18.54
N ASN A 166 0.41 12.16 18.29
CA ASN A 166 -1.01 12.09 17.97
C ASN A 166 -1.25 12.83 16.66
N HIS A 167 -2.12 12.27 15.83
CA HIS A 167 -2.45 12.81 14.52
C HIS A 167 -3.97 12.92 14.37
N PRO A 168 -4.47 13.87 13.55
CA PRO A 168 -5.89 13.93 13.24
C PRO A 168 -6.38 12.63 12.60
N LYS A 169 -7.69 12.36 12.71
CA LYS A 169 -8.29 11.20 12.05
C LYS A 169 -8.33 11.43 10.54
N SER A 170 -8.29 10.33 9.79
CA SER A 170 -8.57 10.38 8.36
C SER A 170 -10.04 10.68 8.11
N GLU A 171 -10.32 11.51 7.11
CA GLU A 171 -11.63 12.02 6.73
C GLU A 171 -11.83 11.80 5.22
N PRO A 172 -12.40 10.65 4.81
CA PRO A 172 -12.75 10.41 3.41
C PRO A 172 -13.93 11.28 2.97
N ASP A 173 -13.89 11.78 1.75
CA ASP A 173 -14.97 12.61 1.21
C ASP A 173 -16.28 11.83 1.04
N PHE A 174 -17.42 12.52 1.09
CA PHE A 174 -18.70 11.94 0.68
C PHE A 174 -18.87 12.08 -0.83
N PRO A 175 -19.34 11.05 -1.57
CA PRO A 175 -19.86 9.76 -1.10
C PRO A 175 -18.81 8.64 -0.97
N PHE A 176 -17.53 8.96 -1.16
CA PHE A 176 -16.46 7.99 -1.21
C PHE A 176 -16.29 7.18 0.10
N SER A 177 -16.57 7.79 1.24
CA SER A 177 -16.66 7.11 2.55
C SER A 177 -17.62 5.91 2.58
N LEU A 178 -18.69 5.92 1.76
CA LEU A 178 -19.58 4.78 1.58
C LEU A 178 -18.97 3.73 0.65
N ILE A 179 -18.34 4.16 -0.46
CA ILE A 179 -17.69 3.27 -1.43
C ILE A 179 -16.59 2.47 -0.74
N MET A 180 -15.79 3.08 0.13
CA MET A 180 -14.73 2.42 0.89
C MET A 180 -15.21 1.21 1.70
N ARG A 181 -16.48 1.20 2.15
CA ARG A 181 -17.01 0.05 2.90
C ARG A 181 -17.17 -1.21 2.06
N THR A 182 -17.18 -1.06 0.74
CA THR A 182 -17.30 -2.17 -0.22
C THR A 182 -15.94 -2.75 -0.65
N MET A 183 -14.83 -2.08 -0.32
CA MET A 183 -13.49 -2.45 -0.79
C MET A 183 -12.84 -3.59 0.00
N PRO A 184 -12.97 -3.68 1.34
CA PRO A 184 -12.41 -4.79 2.10
C PRO A 184 -12.98 -6.13 1.69
N VAL A 185 -12.08 -7.10 1.57
CA VAL A 185 -12.40 -8.50 1.34
C VAL A 185 -11.77 -9.34 2.44
N LYS A 186 -12.28 -10.56 2.64
CA LYS A 186 -11.66 -11.52 3.55
C LYS A 186 -10.25 -11.85 3.05
N ALA A 187 -9.31 -11.96 3.97
CA ALA A 187 -7.96 -12.41 3.68
C ALA A 187 -7.98 -13.84 3.11
N SER A 188 -7.06 -14.12 2.19
CA SER A 188 -6.86 -15.41 1.54
C SER A 188 -5.37 -15.74 1.55
N PHE A 189 -4.89 -16.14 2.73
CA PHE A 189 -3.48 -16.40 2.99
C PHE A 189 -2.91 -17.51 2.10
N THR A 190 -1.65 -17.34 1.72
CA THR A 190 -0.85 -18.35 1.03
C THR A 190 0.31 -18.79 1.91
N LYS A 191 0.93 -19.93 1.60
CA LYS A 191 2.20 -20.30 2.25
C LYS A 191 3.37 -19.63 1.55
N LYS A 192 4.32 -19.14 2.34
CA LYS A 192 5.56 -18.55 1.82
C LYS A 192 6.28 -19.62 0.98
N PRO A 193 6.55 -19.35 -0.31
CA PRO A 193 7.27 -20.30 -1.15
C PRO A 193 8.70 -20.54 -0.65
N ASP A 194 9.25 -21.69 -1.00
CA ASP A 194 10.66 -21.99 -0.73
C ASP A 194 11.55 -21.01 -1.52
N PRO A 195 12.53 -20.34 -0.89
CA PRO A 195 13.41 -19.41 -1.59
C PRO A 195 14.19 -20.02 -2.77
N SER A 196 14.36 -21.34 -2.83
CA SER A 196 14.94 -22.01 -4.00
C SER A 196 14.04 -21.97 -5.24
N ASP A 197 12.72 -21.83 -5.08
CA ASP A 197 11.79 -21.51 -6.17
C ASP A 197 11.73 -19.99 -6.35
N GLN A 198 12.73 -19.46 -7.03
CA GLN A 198 12.94 -18.03 -7.23
C GLN A 198 11.73 -17.32 -7.85
N VAL A 199 10.99 -17.97 -8.76
CA VAL A 199 9.84 -17.35 -9.43
C VAL A 199 8.64 -17.27 -8.48
N ALA A 200 8.31 -18.36 -7.79
CA ALA A 200 7.20 -18.35 -6.83
C ALA A 200 7.50 -17.41 -5.65
N TYR A 201 8.72 -17.50 -5.09
CA TYR A 201 9.17 -16.67 -3.99
C TYR A 201 9.28 -15.18 -4.39
N GLY A 202 9.76 -14.89 -5.59
CA GLY A 202 9.76 -13.53 -6.15
C GLY A 202 8.36 -12.95 -6.30
N GLY A 203 7.39 -13.74 -6.76
CA GLY A 203 5.99 -13.33 -6.86
C GLY A 203 5.34 -13.05 -5.50
N TYR A 204 5.70 -13.85 -4.49
CA TYR A 204 5.33 -13.60 -3.10
C TYR A 204 5.89 -12.26 -2.63
N LEU A 205 7.18 -11.99 -2.85
CA LEU A 205 7.82 -10.73 -2.48
C LEU A 205 7.23 -9.52 -3.19
N VAL A 206 7.02 -9.59 -4.51
CA VAL A 206 6.37 -8.53 -5.31
C VAL A 206 4.96 -8.23 -4.78
N THR A 207 4.24 -9.26 -4.33
CA THR A 207 2.92 -9.09 -3.70
C THR A 207 3.07 -8.40 -2.34
N SER A 208 3.95 -8.88 -1.44
CA SER A 208 4.16 -8.25 -0.13
C SER A 208 4.69 -6.82 -0.20
N SER A 209 5.43 -6.48 -1.26
CA SER A 209 5.94 -5.13 -1.51
C SER A 209 4.96 -4.25 -2.28
N ALA A 210 3.79 -4.78 -2.63
CA ALA A 210 2.72 -4.08 -3.35
C ALA A 210 3.19 -3.36 -4.62
N CYS A 211 4.19 -3.91 -5.35
CA CYS A 211 4.77 -3.23 -6.51
C CYS A 211 3.72 -2.92 -7.57
N ALA A 212 2.73 -3.82 -7.73
CA ALA A 212 1.63 -3.66 -8.68
C ALA A 212 0.74 -2.45 -8.37
N ASP A 213 0.66 -1.98 -7.12
CA ASP A 213 -0.15 -0.82 -6.79
C ASP A 213 0.43 0.45 -7.43
N CYS A 214 1.75 0.59 -7.43
CA CYS A 214 2.41 1.73 -8.09
C CYS A 214 2.66 1.47 -9.58
N HIS A 215 3.07 0.26 -9.97
CA HIS A 215 3.49 -0.09 -11.33
C HIS A 215 2.35 -0.63 -12.20
N THR A 216 1.11 -0.25 -11.94
CA THR A 216 -0.04 -0.56 -12.80
C THR A 216 -0.83 0.72 -13.03
N LYS A 217 -1.13 1.02 -14.30
CA LYS A 217 -1.94 2.19 -14.66
C LYS A 217 -3.23 2.23 -13.83
N PHE A 218 -3.49 3.38 -13.22
CA PHE A 218 -4.62 3.63 -12.34
C PHE A 218 -5.31 4.92 -12.76
N GLU A 219 -6.58 4.84 -13.14
CA GLU A 219 -7.39 5.96 -13.66
C GLU A 219 -8.80 5.85 -13.09
N ASP A 220 -9.41 6.99 -12.77
CA ASP A 220 -10.80 7.09 -12.28
C ASP A 220 -11.14 6.15 -11.11
N GLY A 221 -10.15 5.91 -10.24
CA GLY A 221 -10.32 5.07 -9.04
C GLY A 221 -10.18 3.56 -9.29
N ALA A 222 -9.71 3.13 -10.45
CA ALA A 222 -9.52 1.72 -10.79
C ALA A 222 -8.19 1.46 -11.51
N TYR A 223 -7.65 0.24 -11.33
CA TYR A 223 -6.54 -0.25 -12.16
C TYR A 223 -7.05 -0.56 -13.56
N THR A 224 -6.52 0.13 -14.58
CA THR A 224 -6.95 0.01 -15.98
C THR A 224 -5.89 -0.63 -16.88
N GLY A 225 -4.63 -0.68 -16.43
CA GLY A 225 -3.51 -1.26 -17.16
C GLY A 225 -3.27 -2.74 -16.88
N VAL A 226 -2.37 -3.34 -17.67
CA VAL A 226 -1.82 -4.67 -17.34
C VAL A 226 -0.99 -4.55 -16.05
N PRO A 227 -1.17 -5.45 -15.06
CA PRO A 227 -0.40 -5.40 -13.84
C PRO A 227 1.11 -5.34 -14.10
N LEU A 228 1.81 -4.48 -13.35
CA LEU A 228 3.27 -4.28 -13.42
C LEU A 228 3.78 -3.66 -14.75
N ALA A 229 2.90 -3.29 -15.68
CA ALA A 229 3.29 -2.66 -16.95
C ALA A 229 3.54 -1.14 -16.85
N GLY A 230 3.48 -0.56 -15.66
CA GLY A 230 3.72 0.86 -15.38
C GLY A 230 2.61 1.78 -15.85
N GLY A 231 2.93 3.07 -15.94
CA GLY A 231 2.05 4.12 -16.47
C GLY A 231 1.07 4.71 -15.46
N ARG A 232 1.26 4.47 -14.15
CA ARG A 232 0.52 5.21 -13.13
C ARG A 232 1.15 6.59 -12.96
N GLU A 233 0.32 7.61 -12.99
CA GLU A 233 0.74 9.00 -12.84
C GLU A 233 0.56 9.47 -11.39
N PHE A 234 1.53 10.25 -10.92
CA PHE A 234 1.50 10.93 -9.63
C PHE A 234 1.81 12.40 -9.86
N ALA A 235 0.86 13.26 -9.48
CA ALA A 235 1.03 14.70 -9.59
C ALA A 235 1.90 15.22 -8.44
N PHE A 236 2.93 15.98 -8.78
CA PHE A 236 3.76 16.76 -7.87
C PHE A 236 3.62 18.26 -8.20
N PRO A 237 3.95 19.15 -7.26
CA PRO A 237 3.97 20.59 -7.51
C PRO A 237 4.78 21.01 -8.74
N ASP A 238 5.84 20.27 -9.09
CA ASP A 238 6.79 20.61 -10.14
C ASP A 238 6.68 19.72 -11.41
N GLY A 239 5.78 18.74 -11.44
CA GLY A 239 5.59 17.87 -12.59
C GLY A 239 4.76 16.62 -12.32
N ILE A 240 4.64 15.77 -13.33
CA ILE A 240 3.95 14.49 -13.26
C ILE A 240 4.98 13.36 -13.36
N LEU A 241 5.00 12.49 -12.36
CA LEU A 241 5.81 11.27 -12.34
C LEU A 241 4.97 10.10 -12.88
N SER A 242 5.53 9.35 -13.82
CA SER A 242 4.91 8.13 -14.35
C SER A 242 5.72 6.90 -13.97
N THR A 243 5.07 5.88 -13.40
CA THR A 243 5.77 4.67 -12.94
C THR A 243 6.26 3.82 -14.10
N SER A 244 7.44 3.22 -13.96
CA SER A 244 8.09 2.45 -15.02
C SER A 244 7.40 1.11 -15.30
N ASN A 245 7.54 0.61 -16.53
CA ASN A 245 7.14 -0.75 -16.91
C ASN A 245 8.14 -1.77 -16.35
N LEU A 246 7.65 -2.74 -15.58
CA LEU A 246 8.47 -3.78 -14.94
C LEU A 246 8.45 -5.12 -15.68
N THR A 247 7.69 -5.25 -16.77
CA THR A 247 7.62 -6.48 -17.57
C THR A 247 8.89 -6.67 -18.42
N PRO A 248 9.20 -7.89 -18.90
CA PRO A 248 10.43 -8.17 -19.66
C PRO A 248 10.37 -7.70 -21.12
N HIS A 249 9.68 -6.59 -21.38
CA HIS A 249 9.70 -5.93 -22.68
C HIS A 249 10.87 -4.94 -22.78
N ALA A 250 11.29 -4.57 -24.00
CA ALA A 250 12.36 -3.59 -24.22
C ALA A 250 12.05 -2.19 -23.65
N SER A 251 10.77 -1.84 -23.50
CA SER A 251 10.29 -0.63 -22.82
C SER A 251 10.35 -0.72 -21.28
N GLY A 252 10.58 -1.92 -20.74
CA GLY A 252 10.66 -2.22 -19.31
C GLY A 252 12.00 -2.86 -18.93
N LEU A 253 11.95 -4.06 -18.36
CA LEU A 253 13.14 -4.78 -17.86
C LEU A 253 13.76 -5.76 -18.86
N GLY A 254 13.31 -5.82 -20.11
CA GLY A 254 13.78 -6.82 -21.08
C GLY A 254 15.26 -6.72 -21.45
N ASN A 255 15.89 -5.55 -21.26
CA ASN A 255 17.32 -5.34 -21.50
C ASN A 255 18.15 -5.28 -20.19
N TRP A 256 17.53 -5.55 -19.04
CA TRP A 256 18.22 -5.51 -17.75
C TRP A 256 18.84 -6.88 -17.45
N THR A 257 20.04 -6.88 -16.85
CA THR A 257 20.56 -8.08 -16.19
C THR A 257 20.11 -8.13 -14.73
N GLU A 258 20.22 -9.30 -14.11
CA GLU A 258 19.95 -9.46 -12.68
C GLU A 258 20.84 -8.53 -11.84
N GLU A 259 22.12 -8.43 -12.19
CA GLU A 259 23.07 -7.56 -11.49
C GLU A 259 22.67 -6.08 -11.62
N MET A 260 22.24 -5.64 -12.80
CA MET A 260 21.75 -4.27 -12.99
C MET A 260 20.53 -4.00 -12.11
N PHE A 261 19.61 -4.96 -12.02
CA PHE A 261 18.42 -4.85 -11.18
C PHE A 261 18.80 -4.75 -9.70
N VAL A 262 19.62 -5.66 -9.18
CA VAL A 262 20.06 -5.64 -7.79
C VAL A 262 20.80 -4.33 -7.47
N GLN A 263 21.76 -3.93 -8.32
CA GLN A 263 22.53 -2.71 -8.11
C GLN A 263 21.67 -1.44 -8.14
N ARG A 264 20.57 -1.44 -8.91
CA ARG A 264 19.64 -0.32 -8.93
C ARG A 264 19.01 -0.04 -7.56
N PHE A 265 18.77 -1.07 -6.75
CA PHE A 265 18.30 -0.86 -5.37
C PHE A 265 19.46 -0.55 -4.44
N LYS A 266 20.57 -1.30 -4.55
CA LYS A 266 21.71 -1.19 -3.64
C LYS A 266 22.44 0.15 -3.70
N MET A 267 22.37 0.88 -4.81
CA MET A 267 22.93 2.23 -4.89
C MET A 267 22.29 3.23 -3.91
N TYR A 268 21.13 2.92 -3.33
CA TYR A 268 20.41 3.76 -2.38
C TYR A 268 20.59 3.32 -0.90
N GLY A 269 21.59 2.45 -0.62
CA GLY A 269 21.90 1.98 0.74
C GLY A 269 22.60 3.02 1.62
N ASP A 270 23.29 2.57 2.67
CA ASP A 270 23.81 3.42 3.77
C ASP A 270 24.64 4.65 3.36
N ASN A 271 25.30 4.61 2.19
CA ASN A 271 26.13 5.72 1.71
C ASN A 271 25.37 6.70 0.80
N PHE A 272 24.10 6.44 0.53
CA PHE A 272 23.27 7.32 -0.29
C PHE A 272 22.85 8.55 0.52
N VAL A 273 23.10 9.73 -0.03
CA VAL A 273 22.63 11.00 0.51
C VAL A 273 21.58 11.54 -0.45
N PRO A 274 20.29 11.59 -0.05
CA PRO A 274 19.23 12.16 -0.87
C PRO A 274 19.54 13.62 -1.24
N GLU A 275 19.51 13.91 -2.53
CA GLU A 275 19.73 15.28 -3.01
C GLU A 275 18.51 16.17 -2.72
N LYS A 276 18.77 17.45 -2.45
CA LYS A 276 17.71 18.46 -2.36
C LYS A 276 17.22 18.83 -3.74
N LEU A 277 15.91 18.74 -3.93
CA LEU A 277 15.25 19.03 -5.20
C LEU A 277 15.12 20.53 -5.44
N LYS A 278 15.31 20.92 -6.70
CA LYS A 278 14.99 22.23 -7.26
C LYS A 278 13.72 22.11 -8.12
N PRO A 279 13.02 23.23 -8.38
CA PRO A 279 11.87 23.21 -9.28
C PRO A 279 12.23 22.61 -10.64
N GLY A 280 11.44 21.62 -11.07
CA GLY A 280 11.63 20.89 -12.32
C GLY A 280 12.61 19.71 -12.25
N ASP A 281 13.28 19.48 -11.12
CA ASP A 281 14.11 18.28 -10.93
C ASP A 281 13.24 17.01 -10.94
N PHE A 282 13.83 15.91 -11.40
CA PHE A 282 13.18 14.60 -11.38
C PHE A 282 12.90 14.15 -9.94
N GLN A 283 11.63 13.90 -9.61
CA GLN A 283 11.22 13.29 -8.35
C GLN A 283 10.73 11.85 -8.54
N SER A 284 11.05 11.00 -7.57
CA SER A 284 10.53 9.64 -7.41
C SER A 284 9.76 9.54 -6.08
N ILE A 285 8.79 8.63 -6.00
CA ILE A 285 8.17 8.23 -4.71
C ILE A 285 8.45 6.79 -4.34
N MET A 286 9.10 6.03 -5.21
CA MET A 286 9.55 4.68 -4.92
C MET A 286 10.41 4.71 -3.65
N PRO A 287 10.10 3.93 -2.59
CA PRO A 287 10.87 3.85 -1.34
C PRO A 287 12.31 3.30 -1.50
N TRP A 288 13.15 3.98 -2.27
CA TRP A 288 14.48 3.49 -2.67
C TRP A 288 15.37 3.16 -1.47
N VAL A 289 15.39 4.05 -0.48
CA VAL A 289 16.19 3.86 0.75
C VAL A 289 15.74 2.66 1.58
N MET A 290 14.45 2.36 1.55
CA MET A 290 13.88 1.21 2.24
C MET A 290 14.19 -0.08 1.50
N TYR A 291 13.95 -0.13 0.20
CA TYR A 291 14.22 -1.32 -0.61
C TYR A 291 15.72 -1.62 -0.77
N ALA A 292 16.60 -0.64 -0.59
CA ALA A 292 18.04 -0.88 -0.56
C ALA A 292 18.47 -1.87 0.53
N GLY A 293 17.71 -1.96 1.63
CA GLY A 293 17.93 -2.93 2.71
C GLY A 293 17.40 -4.35 2.43
N MET A 294 16.71 -4.59 1.30
CA MET A 294 16.31 -5.95 0.93
C MET A 294 17.52 -6.86 0.74
N LYS A 295 17.42 -8.13 1.11
CA LYS A 295 18.45 -9.12 0.81
C LYS A 295 18.67 -9.22 -0.69
N GLU A 296 19.91 -9.46 -1.13
CA GLU A 296 20.19 -9.57 -2.57
C GLU A 296 19.43 -10.76 -3.17
N GLU A 297 19.32 -11.87 -2.45
CA GLU A 297 18.58 -13.07 -2.87
C GLU A 297 17.09 -12.76 -3.10
N ASP A 298 16.51 -11.90 -2.28
CA ASP A 298 15.11 -11.47 -2.42
C ASP A 298 14.95 -10.58 -3.67
N LEU A 299 15.90 -9.67 -3.92
CA LEU A 299 15.90 -8.84 -5.15
C LEU A 299 16.09 -9.69 -6.41
N LYS A 300 16.93 -10.73 -6.36
CA LYS A 300 17.12 -11.68 -7.45
C LYS A 300 15.86 -12.49 -7.71
N ALA A 301 15.19 -12.97 -6.67
CA ALA A 301 13.91 -13.67 -6.79
C ALA A 301 12.83 -12.77 -7.41
N ILE A 302 12.72 -11.51 -6.95
CA ILE A 302 11.84 -10.51 -7.55
C ILE A 302 12.14 -10.34 -9.05
N PHE A 303 13.41 -10.20 -9.42
CA PHE A 303 13.80 -10.07 -10.82
C PHE A 303 13.41 -11.31 -11.63
N ALA A 304 13.68 -12.52 -11.12
CA ALA A 304 13.30 -13.78 -11.77
C ALA A 304 11.77 -13.87 -11.99
N TYR A 305 10.97 -13.47 -11.00
CA TYR A 305 9.51 -13.39 -11.16
C TYR A 305 9.11 -12.38 -12.24
N LEU A 306 9.66 -11.16 -12.21
CA LEU A 306 9.34 -10.12 -13.19
C LEU A 306 9.72 -10.55 -14.61
N GLN A 307 10.83 -11.26 -14.79
CA GLN A 307 11.26 -11.82 -16.07
C GLN A 307 10.40 -12.99 -16.56
N SER A 308 9.63 -13.63 -15.67
CA SER A 308 8.69 -14.69 -16.04
C SER A 308 7.35 -14.17 -16.59
N LEU A 309 7.08 -12.87 -16.44
CA LEU A 309 5.82 -12.25 -16.86
C LEU A 309 5.72 -12.13 -18.39
N PRO A 310 4.51 -12.09 -18.96
CA PRO A 310 4.33 -11.69 -20.34
C PRO A 310 4.89 -10.28 -20.60
N PRO A 311 5.72 -10.07 -21.65
CA PRO A 311 6.22 -8.74 -21.98
C PRO A 311 5.09 -7.85 -22.49
N VAL A 312 5.05 -6.60 -22.01
CA VAL A 312 4.07 -5.59 -22.45
C VAL A 312 4.80 -4.40 -23.03
N ASP A 313 4.49 -4.03 -24.27
CA ASP A 313 4.98 -2.78 -24.86
C ASP A 313 4.22 -1.59 -24.27
N ASN A 314 4.92 -0.85 -23.41
CA ASN A 314 4.41 0.38 -22.81
C ASN A 314 5.58 1.33 -22.57
N GLN A 315 5.79 2.24 -23.53
CA GLN A 315 6.80 3.29 -23.44
C GLN A 315 6.29 4.42 -22.56
N ILE A 316 7.07 4.77 -21.52
CA ILE A 316 6.65 5.71 -20.49
C ILE A 316 7.67 6.86 -20.40
N GLU A 317 7.17 8.08 -20.55
CA GLU A 317 7.89 9.28 -20.12
C GLU A 317 7.86 9.34 -18.60
N LYS A 318 8.98 9.05 -17.94
CA LYS A 318 9.05 8.88 -16.48
C LYS A 318 8.71 10.14 -15.71
N PHE A 319 9.02 11.31 -16.25
CA PHE A 319 8.71 12.56 -15.58
C PHE A 319 8.50 13.67 -16.60
N LYS A 320 7.40 14.38 -16.42
CA LYS A 320 7.00 15.52 -17.23
C LYS A 320 6.94 16.75 -16.33
N PRO A 321 7.92 17.67 -16.41
CA PRO A 321 7.90 18.92 -15.66
C PRO A 321 6.66 19.75 -15.98
N ASN A 322 6.18 20.53 -15.02
CA ASN A 322 5.14 21.53 -15.28
C ASN A 322 5.70 22.61 -16.24
N SER A 323 4.95 22.88 -17.30
CA SER A 323 5.27 23.88 -18.34
C SER A 323 5.08 25.31 -17.85
#